data_AF-A0A6I4VQU8-F1
#
_entry.id   AF-A0A6I4VQU8-F1
#
_cell.length_a   1.000
_cell.length_b   1.000
_cell.length_c   1.000
_cell.angle_alpha   90.00
_cell.angle_beta   90.00
_cell.angle_gamma   90.00
#
_symmetry.space_group_name_H-M   'P 1'
#
loop_
_entity.id
_entity.type
_entity.pdbx_description
1 polymer ?
#
loop_
_entity_poly.entity_id
_entity_poly.type
_entity_poly.pdbx_seq_one_letter_code
_entity_poly.pdbx_strand_id
1 'polypeptide(L)'
;MDINWITIIALFLLISPLLIGLWRGLPDELDHLRYTIYSICSSILWLISYGITFWVLRSLVMNSNLEIPQLYWLQQHLKASIFAWAVAVPICALLLSWLLRLLAGPVIHLLTSSVHHIGRWTERIPKGLSRVLTLVLKVPKAVLQTLIFLLVVHIGLPFLSSSDFSKMADSSFVYQWTDKKVIKPLLASDWSKQLPVLGQQTGNWFHQISQEAAKYGPKDSKSFWTWQTRFDSNEQINAKARSIVKGAKNDREKAYRLYKWIGANITYDDNKAYAIQSGNYRSLTYGAIPTFQTKKGICSDYSALMVAMGKAVGLEIKQELGEAVLPDGSGGPHAWNVVYLKDENKTIPCDPTWAKSGNYFDNRNFYETHHPEKQAI
;
A
#
# COMPACT_ATOMS: atom_id res chain seq x y z
N MET A 1 4.16 14.68 -30.89
CA MET A 1 4.13 13.45 -30.07
C MET A 1 5.41 13.47 -29.27
N ASP A 2 5.33 13.87 -28.01
CA ASP A 2 6.52 13.86 -27.16
C ASP A 2 6.75 12.42 -26.70
N ILE A 3 7.70 11.76 -27.36
CA ILE A 3 8.04 10.37 -27.09
C ILE A 3 8.74 10.33 -25.72
N ASN A 4 8.00 9.90 -24.70
CA ASN A 4 8.53 9.72 -23.34
C ASN A 4 8.99 8.27 -23.09
N TRP A 5 9.81 8.07 -22.05
CA TRP A 5 10.39 6.77 -21.74
C TRP A 5 9.35 5.68 -21.46
N ILE A 6 8.20 6.01 -20.86
CA ILE A 6 7.12 5.04 -20.63
C ILE A 6 6.59 4.52 -21.97
N THR A 7 6.41 5.41 -22.95
CA THR A 7 5.99 5.05 -24.31
C THR A 7 7.06 4.22 -25.00
N ILE A 8 8.33 4.59 -24.90
CA ILE A 8 9.45 3.84 -25.50
C ILE A 8 9.52 2.43 -24.94
N ILE A 9 9.47 2.28 -23.61
CA ILE A 9 9.56 0.99 -22.94
C ILE A 9 8.33 0.14 -23.26
N ALA A 10 7.12 0.71 -23.24
CA ALA A 10 5.91 -0.01 -23.60
C ALA A 10 5.95 -0.49 -25.05
N LEU A 11 6.41 0.35 -26.00
CA LEU A 11 6.60 -0.05 -27.39
C LEU A 11 7.67 -1.13 -27.54
N PHE A 12 8.79 -1.00 -26.83
CA PHE A 12 9.85 -2.01 -26.83
C PHE A 12 9.33 -3.35 -26.30
N LEU A 13 8.57 -3.35 -25.21
CA LEU A 13 7.94 -4.55 -24.67
C LEU A 13 6.90 -5.11 -25.64
N LEU A 14 6.11 -4.29 -26.31
CA LEU A 14 5.14 -4.79 -27.29
C LEU A 14 5.81 -5.40 -28.52
N ILE A 15 6.90 -4.80 -29.01
CA ILE A 15 7.53 -5.15 -30.28
C ILE A 15 8.59 -6.25 -30.13
N SER A 16 9.34 -6.28 -29.02
CA SER A 16 10.50 -7.17 -28.87
C SER A 16 10.18 -8.68 -29.00
N PRO A 17 9.11 -9.25 -28.42
CA PRO A 17 8.81 -10.67 -28.63
C PRO A 17 8.34 -10.96 -30.06
N LEU A 18 7.73 -9.99 -30.72
CA LEU A 18 7.29 -10.12 -32.11
C LEU A 18 8.50 -10.22 -33.03
N LEU A 19 9.49 -9.34 -32.85
CA LEU A 19 10.75 -9.37 -33.60
C LEU A 19 11.54 -10.65 -33.32
N ILE A 20 11.68 -11.04 -32.05
CA ILE A 20 12.36 -12.28 -31.66
C ILE A 20 11.64 -13.51 -32.24
N GLY A 21 10.30 -13.52 -32.21
CA GLY A 21 9.50 -14.59 -32.80
C GLY A 21 9.65 -14.68 -34.32
N LEU A 22 9.69 -13.52 -35.01
CA LEU A 22 9.89 -13.46 -36.45
C LEU A 22 11.28 -13.96 -36.87
N TRP A 23 12.30 -13.74 -36.04
CA TRP A 23 13.65 -14.23 -36.30
C TRP A 23 13.79 -15.75 -36.07
N ARG A 24 13.20 -16.27 -34.98
CA ARG A 24 13.27 -17.69 -34.61
C ARG A 24 12.40 -18.61 -35.48
N GLY A 25 11.22 -18.14 -35.88
CA GLY A 25 10.24 -18.99 -36.59
C GLY A 25 9.48 -19.93 -35.66
N LEU A 26 8.53 -20.68 -36.23
CA LEU A 26 7.51 -21.41 -35.48
C LEU A 26 8.03 -22.66 -34.75
N PRO A 27 8.88 -23.51 -35.35
CA PRO A 27 9.38 -24.72 -34.68
C PRO A 27 10.15 -24.40 -33.40
N ASP A 28 11.12 -23.49 -33.50
CA ASP A 28 11.96 -23.07 -32.37
C ASP A 28 11.14 -22.40 -31.25
N GLU A 29 10.08 -21.66 -31.61
CA GLU A 29 9.20 -21.04 -30.62
C GLU A 29 8.34 -22.07 -29.88
N LEU A 30 7.83 -23.09 -30.58
CA LEU A 30 7.08 -24.17 -29.95
C LEU A 30 7.97 -24.99 -29.00
N ASP A 31 9.25 -25.17 -29.34
CA ASP A 31 10.19 -25.80 -28.41
C ASP A 31 10.45 -24.93 -27.17
N HIS A 32 10.56 -23.61 -27.32
CA HIS A 32 10.60 -22.70 -26.16
C HIS A 32 9.32 -22.71 -25.32
N LEU A 33 8.16 -22.88 -25.97
CA LEU A 33 6.87 -22.99 -25.28
C LEU A 33 6.83 -24.22 -24.37
N ARG A 34 7.50 -25.32 -24.72
CA ARG A 34 7.61 -26.52 -23.86
C ARG A 34 8.28 -26.21 -22.53
N TYR A 35 9.42 -25.52 -22.56
CA TYR A 35 10.11 -25.07 -21.35
C TYR A 35 9.25 -24.12 -20.52
N THR A 36 8.52 -23.24 -21.19
CA THR A 36 7.61 -22.29 -20.54
C THR A 36 6.46 -23.03 -19.85
N ILE A 37 5.80 -23.98 -20.53
CA ILE A 37 4.73 -24.81 -19.96
C ILE A 37 5.25 -25.59 -18.75
N TYR A 38 6.41 -26.25 -18.89
CA TYR A 38 7.03 -26.98 -17.79
C TYR A 38 7.28 -26.06 -16.59
N SER A 39 7.89 -24.89 -16.82
CA SER A 39 8.15 -23.90 -15.77
C SER A 39 6.86 -23.45 -15.09
N ILE A 40 5.83 -23.06 -15.84
CA ILE A 40 4.54 -22.60 -15.31
C ILE A 40 3.88 -23.70 -14.47
N CYS A 41 3.77 -24.92 -14.99
CA CYS A 41 3.23 -26.05 -14.25
C CYS A 41 4.03 -26.29 -12.97
N SER A 42 5.35 -26.24 -13.04
CA SER A 42 6.21 -26.44 -11.87
C SER A 42 6.05 -25.35 -10.81
N SER A 43 5.82 -24.09 -11.22
CA SER A 43 5.56 -22.97 -10.33
C SER A 43 4.18 -23.08 -9.68
N ILE A 44 3.15 -23.45 -10.44
CA ILE A 44 1.80 -23.67 -9.92
C ILE A 44 1.81 -24.79 -8.88
N LEU A 45 2.49 -25.91 -9.15
CA LEU A 45 2.61 -27.01 -8.19
C LEU A 45 3.31 -26.56 -6.90
N TRP A 46 4.31 -25.69 -7.00
CA TRP A 46 4.96 -25.10 -5.82
C TRP A 46 4.01 -24.23 -5.00
N LEU A 47 3.20 -23.39 -5.65
CA LEU A 47 2.22 -22.52 -4.97
C LEU A 47 1.12 -23.34 -4.29
N ILE A 48 0.59 -24.35 -4.99
CA ILE A 48 -0.40 -25.29 -4.43
C ILE A 48 0.20 -26.01 -3.23
N SER A 49 1.44 -26.49 -3.35
CA SER A 49 2.15 -27.15 -2.26
C SER A 49 2.24 -26.26 -1.02
N TYR A 50 2.69 -25.02 -1.16
CA TYR A 50 2.73 -24.04 -0.07
C TYR A 50 1.36 -23.82 0.56
N GLY A 51 0.32 -23.63 -0.25
CA GLY A 51 -1.05 -23.41 0.24
C GLY A 51 -1.59 -24.58 1.06
N ILE A 52 -1.43 -25.80 0.54
CA ILE A 52 -1.86 -27.02 1.23
C ILE A 52 -1.03 -27.22 2.50
N THR A 53 0.29 -27.09 2.45
CA THR A 53 1.16 -27.21 3.63
C THR A 53 0.76 -26.22 4.72
N PHE A 54 0.55 -24.96 4.38
CA PHE A 54 0.12 -23.94 5.33
C PHE A 54 -1.24 -24.30 5.95
N TRP A 55 -2.20 -24.72 5.13
CA TRP A 55 -3.53 -25.14 5.59
C TRP A 55 -3.45 -26.34 6.55
N VAL A 56 -2.66 -27.38 6.21
CA VAL A 56 -2.46 -28.56 7.06
C VAL A 56 -1.81 -28.19 8.40
N LEU A 57 -0.70 -27.44 8.37
CA LEU A 57 0.01 -27.03 9.59
C LEU A 57 -0.85 -26.13 10.48
N ARG A 58 -1.65 -25.22 9.87
CA ARG A 58 -2.64 -24.42 10.60
C ARG A 58 -3.71 -25.29 11.24
N SER A 59 -4.26 -26.26 10.51
CA SER A 59 -5.25 -27.20 11.06
C SER A 59 -4.68 -27.99 12.24
N LEU A 60 -3.42 -28.42 12.14
CA LEU A 60 -2.70 -29.13 13.20
C LEU A 60 -2.51 -28.27 14.45
N VAL A 61 -2.20 -26.97 14.29
CA VAL A 61 -2.08 -26.04 15.42
C VAL A 61 -3.44 -25.76 16.08
N MET A 62 -4.49 -25.58 15.28
CA MET A 62 -5.83 -25.22 15.78
C MET A 62 -6.57 -26.36 16.47
N ASN A 63 -6.29 -27.62 16.10
CA ASN A 63 -6.95 -28.77 16.71
C ASN A 63 -6.36 -29.10 18.09
N SER A 64 -7.15 -28.97 19.16
CA SER A 64 -6.73 -29.26 20.53
C SER A 64 -6.65 -30.77 20.84
N ASN A 65 -7.36 -31.60 20.08
CA ASN A 65 -7.41 -33.05 20.27
C ASN A 65 -6.68 -33.75 19.13
N LEU A 66 -5.34 -33.69 19.15
CA LEU A 66 -4.54 -34.39 18.14
C LEU A 66 -4.52 -35.90 18.44
N GLU A 67 -5.08 -36.70 17.53
CA GLU A 67 -5.12 -38.16 17.64
C GLU A 67 -3.75 -38.83 17.36
N ILE A 68 -2.76 -38.07 16.89
CA ILE A 68 -1.44 -38.58 16.51
C ILE A 68 -0.38 -38.05 17.50
N PRO A 69 0.05 -38.86 18.50
CA PRO A 69 0.97 -38.43 19.56
C PRO A 69 2.32 -37.94 19.03
N GLN A 70 2.78 -38.48 17.90
CA GLN A 70 4.07 -38.16 17.27
C GLN A 70 4.16 -36.72 16.75
N LEU A 71 3.03 -36.04 16.56
CA LEU A 71 2.99 -34.67 16.05
C LEU A 71 2.80 -33.62 17.16
N TYR A 72 2.66 -34.05 18.41
CA TYR A 72 2.43 -33.16 19.55
C TYR A 72 3.62 -32.22 19.79
N TRP A 73 4.85 -32.72 19.65
CA TRP A 73 6.06 -31.88 19.76
C TRP A 73 6.05 -30.77 18.70
N LEU A 74 5.73 -31.11 17.45
CA LEU A 74 5.69 -30.16 16.33
C LEU A 74 4.59 -29.11 16.56
N GLN A 75 3.42 -29.54 17.01
CA GLN A 75 2.30 -28.66 17.34
C GLN A 75 2.67 -27.63 18.41
N GLN A 76 3.34 -28.05 19.50
CA GLN A 76 3.78 -27.15 20.56
C GLN A 76 4.79 -26.12 20.05
N HIS A 77 5.77 -26.53 19.24
CA HIS A 77 6.78 -25.63 18.69
C HIS A 77 6.18 -24.62 17.70
N LEU A 78 5.21 -25.06 16.88
CA LEU A 78 4.47 -24.17 15.98
C LEU A 78 3.55 -23.19 16.72
N LYS A 79 3.02 -23.55 17.90
CA LYS A 79 2.28 -22.61 18.77
C LYS A 79 3.19 -21.58 19.43
N ALA A 80 4.41 -21.99 19.79
CA ALA A 80 5.33 -21.18 20.58
C ALA A 80 6.14 -20.17 19.76
N SER A 81 6.40 -20.41 18.46
CA SER A 81 7.35 -19.60 17.71
C SER A 81 7.03 -19.46 16.22
N ILE A 82 7.09 -18.22 15.72
CA ILE A 82 7.01 -17.91 14.29
C ILE A 82 8.23 -18.46 13.50
N PHE A 83 9.38 -18.65 14.15
CA PHE A 83 10.55 -19.27 13.53
C PHE A 83 10.29 -20.74 13.20
N ALA A 84 9.50 -21.45 14.01
CA ALA A 84 9.09 -22.82 13.71
C ALA A 84 8.25 -22.89 12.42
N TRP A 85 7.40 -21.90 12.18
CA TRP A 85 6.66 -21.78 10.91
C TRP A 85 7.57 -21.51 9.72
N ALA A 86 8.52 -20.59 9.88
CA ALA A 86 9.47 -20.24 8.83
C ALA A 86 10.35 -21.43 8.37
N VAL A 87 10.56 -22.42 9.24
CA VAL A 87 11.30 -23.65 8.92
C VAL A 87 10.37 -24.77 8.45
N ALA A 88 9.25 -25.02 9.15
CA ALA A 88 8.37 -26.13 8.84
C ALA A 88 7.64 -25.97 7.50
N VAL A 89 7.16 -24.77 7.17
CA VAL A 89 6.39 -24.53 5.95
C VAL A 89 7.23 -24.81 4.69
N PRO A 90 8.46 -24.27 4.52
CA PRO A 90 9.26 -24.58 3.33
C PRO A 90 9.63 -26.06 3.23
N ILE A 91 9.98 -26.73 4.34
CA ILE A 91 10.37 -28.14 4.33
C ILE A 91 9.19 -29.04 3.92
N CYS A 92 8.03 -28.85 4.55
CA CYS A 92 6.83 -29.62 4.21
C CYS A 92 6.34 -29.30 2.79
N ALA A 93 6.42 -28.04 2.35
CA ALA A 93 6.06 -27.64 0.99
C ALA A 93 7.02 -28.22 -0.05
N LEU A 94 8.32 -28.36 0.26
CA LEU A 94 9.28 -29.04 -0.60
C LEU A 94 8.90 -30.51 -0.80
N LEU A 95 8.66 -31.24 0.28
CA LEU A 95 8.28 -32.65 0.26
C LEU A 95 6.96 -32.88 -0.49
N LEU A 96 5.94 -32.06 -0.19
CA LEU A 96 4.66 -32.14 -0.88
C LEU A 96 4.80 -31.77 -2.37
N SER A 97 5.65 -30.79 -2.73
CA SER A 97 5.87 -30.43 -4.13
C SER A 97 6.51 -31.57 -4.92
N TRP A 98 7.39 -32.34 -4.28
CA TRP A 98 8.00 -33.53 -4.89
C TRP A 98 6.93 -34.60 -5.16
N LEU A 99 6.06 -34.86 -4.20
CA LEU A 99 4.94 -35.80 -4.35
C LEU A 99 3.96 -35.36 -5.46
N LEU A 100 3.57 -34.08 -5.45
CA LEU A 100 2.69 -33.51 -6.47
C LEU A 100 3.31 -33.59 -7.87
N ARG A 101 4.63 -33.41 -7.99
CA ARG A 101 5.35 -33.57 -9.28
C ARG A 101 5.36 -35.00 -9.78
N LEU A 102 5.44 -36.00 -8.90
CA LEU A 102 5.32 -37.40 -9.31
C LEU A 102 3.95 -37.67 -9.94
N LEU A 103 2.89 -37.12 -9.36
CA LEU A 103 1.52 -37.28 -9.87
C LEU A 103 1.27 -36.46 -11.13
N ALA A 104 1.78 -35.22 -11.18
CA ALA A 104 1.57 -34.30 -12.31
C ALA A 104 2.55 -34.56 -13.48
N GLY A 105 3.64 -35.29 -13.23
CA GLY A 105 4.70 -35.58 -14.21
C GLY A 105 4.19 -36.14 -15.53
N PRO A 106 3.34 -37.19 -15.53
CA PRO A 106 2.75 -37.73 -16.75
C PRO A 106 1.93 -36.71 -17.55
N VAL A 107 1.17 -35.86 -16.86
CA VAL A 107 0.35 -34.81 -17.50
C VAL A 107 1.24 -33.73 -18.11
N ILE A 108 2.25 -33.26 -17.37
CA ILE A 108 3.21 -32.26 -17.88
C ILE A 108 3.99 -32.82 -19.07
N HIS A 109 4.39 -34.10 -19.00
CA HIS A 109 5.04 -34.79 -20.11
C HIS A 109 4.12 -34.88 -21.33
N LEU A 110 2.85 -35.25 -21.15
CA LEU A 110 1.87 -35.31 -22.23
C LEU A 110 1.69 -33.94 -22.91
N LEU A 111 1.56 -32.87 -22.13
CA LEU A 111 1.44 -31.50 -22.64
C LEU A 111 2.69 -31.09 -23.44
N THR A 112 3.87 -31.30 -22.87
CA THR A 112 5.14 -30.91 -23.52
C THR A 112 5.48 -31.78 -24.74
N SER A 113 5.10 -33.06 -24.72
CA SER A 113 5.22 -33.99 -25.84
C SER A 113 4.26 -33.62 -26.98
N SER A 114 3.02 -33.24 -26.66
CA SER A 114 2.05 -32.77 -27.66
C SER A 114 2.57 -31.54 -28.41
N VAL A 115 3.12 -30.56 -27.67
CA VAL A 115 3.73 -29.37 -28.27
C VAL A 115 4.94 -29.73 -29.13
N HIS A 116 5.78 -30.67 -28.68
CA HIS A 116 6.91 -31.15 -29.49
C HIS A 116 6.47 -31.78 -30.81
N HIS A 117 5.43 -32.63 -30.78
CA HIS A 117 4.90 -33.26 -31.98
C HIS A 117 4.33 -32.23 -32.96
N ILE A 118 3.64 -31.21 -32.47
CA ILE A 118 3.18 -30.07 -33.27
C ILE A 118 4.39 -29.31 -33.86
N GLY A 119 5.42 -29.06 -33.05
CA GLY A 119 6.68 -28.42 -33.48
C GLY A 119 7.30 -29.12 -34.70
N ARG A 120 7.45 -30.45 -34.65
CA ARG A 120 7.98 -31.23 -35.78
C ARG A 120 7.12 -31.15 -37.04
N TRP A 121 5.80 -31.04 -36.89
CA TRP A 121 4.92 -30.85 -38.06
C TRP A 121 5.12 -29.47 -38.69
N THR A 122 5.42 -28.46 -37.87
CA THR A 122 5.66 -27.09 -38.35
C THR A 122 6.99 -26.89 -39.08
N GLU A 123 7.95 -27.82 -38.96
CA GLU A 123 9.18 -27.82 -39.75
C GLU A 123 8.94 -27.91 -41.26
N ARG A 124 7.78 -28.48 -41.65
CA ARG A 124 7.39 -28.64 -43.06
C ARG A 124 6.75 -27.38 -43.66
N ILE A 125 6.49 -26.35 -42.85
CA ILE A 125 5.82 -25.12 -43.27
C ILE A 125 6.81 -24.17 -43.96
N PRO A 126 6.44 -23.52 -45.08
CA PRO A 126 7.29 -22.52 -45.72
C PRO A 126 7.76 -21.43 -44.76
N LYS A 127 9.03 -21.00 -44.90
CA LYS A 127 9.67 -20.02 -43.99
C LYS A 127 8.85 -18.73 -43.81
N GLY A 128 8.20 -18.24 -44.87
CA GLY A 128 7.33 -17.06 -44.80
C GLY A 128 6.10 -17.28 -43.90
N LEU A 129 5.38 -18.38 -44.11
CA LEU A 129 4.18 -18.73 -43.32
C LEU A 129 4.55 -19.03 -41.86
N SER A 130 5.67 -19.72 -41.63
CA SER A 130 6.20 -19.99 -40.29
C SER A 130 6.38 -18.71 -39.48
N ARG A 131 7.00 -17.67 -40.06
CA ARG A 131 7.19 -16.37 -39.40
C ARG A 131 5.89 -15.65 -39.07
N VAL A 132 4.90 -15.70 -39.97
CA VAL A 132 3.58 -15.09 -39.75
C VAL A 132 2.84 -15.80 -38.61
N LEU A 133 2.86 -17.13 -38.58
CA LEU A 133 2.23 -17.91 -37.52
C LEU A 133 2.89 -17.67 -36.16
N THR A 134 4.22 -17.53 -36.10
CA THR A 134 4.91 -17.16 -34.86
C THR A 134 4.51 -15.78 -34.35
N LEU A 135 4.30 -14.81 -35.26
CA LEU A 135 3.86 -13.48 -34.90
C LEU A 135 2.49 -13.54 -34.19
N VAL A 136 1.54 -14.29 -34.75
CA VAL A 136 0.21 -14.49 -34.16
C VAL A 136 0.30 -15.13 -32.77
N LEU A 137 1.13 -16.17 -32.59
CA LEU A 137 1.33 -16.81 -31.29
C LEU A 137 1.96 -15.88 -30.24
N LYS A 138 2.78 -14.91 -30.67
CA LYS A 138 3.47 -13.97 -29.76
C LYS A 138 2.64 -12.77 -29.36
N VAL A 139 1.60 -12.41 -30.12
CA VAL A 139 0.74 -11.25 -29.83
C VAL A 139 0.16 -11.31 -28.41
N PRO A 140 -0.47 -12.41 -27.95
CA PRO A 140 -1.02 -12.46 -26.59
C PRO A 140 0.04 -12.22 -25.51
N LYS A 141 1.23 -12.82 -25.68
CA LYS A 141 2.35 -12.65 -24.74
C LYS A 141 2.85 -11.20 -24.72
N ALA A 142 3.02 -10.60 -25.90
CA ALA A 142 3.49 -9.22 -26.06
C ALA A 142 2.49 -8.20 -25.47
N VAL A 143 1.20 -8.42 -25.69
CA VAL A 143 0.14 -7.61 -25.08
C VAL A 143 0.16 -7.79 -23.56
N LEU A 144 0.17 -9.02 -23.07
CA LEU A 144 0.12 -9.30 -21.63
C LEU A 144 1.29 -8.67 -20.87
N GLN A 145 2.52 -8.83 -21.34
CA GLN A 145 3.68 -8.24 -20.65
C GLN A 145 3.67 -6.71 -20.69
N THR A 146 3.16 -6.11 -21.76
CA THR A 146 3.03 -4.66 -21.88
C THR A 146 1.95 -4.15 -20.92
N LEU A 147 0.83 -4.87 -20.81
CA LEU A 147 -0.22 -4.59 -19.83
C LEU A 147 0.29 -4.72 -18.39
N ILE A 148 1.07 -5.76 -18.09
CA ILE A 148 1.69 -5.92 -16.76
C ILE A 148 2.62 -4.74 -16.46
N PHE A 149 3.48 -4.34 -17.40
CA PHE A 149 4.35 -3.18 -17.22
C PHE A 149 3.53 -1.90 -16.95
N LEU A 150 2.51 -1.63 -17.76
CA LEU A 150 1.68 -0.43 -17.60
C LEU A 150 0.85 -0.47 -16.30
N LEU A 151 0.43 -1.66 -15.86
CA LEU A 151 -0.21 -1.86 -14.55
C LEU A 151 0.78 -1.60 -13.41
N VAL A 152 2.03 -2.04 -13.53
CA VAL A 152 3.10 -1.74 -12.55
C VAL A 152 3.38 -0.24 -12.52
N VAL A 153 3.41 0.44 -13.68
CA VAL A 153 3.54 1.90 -13.74
C VAL A 153 2.34 2.56 -13.06
N HIS A 154 1.11 2.12 -13.34
CA HIS A 154 -0.10 2.65 -12.70
C HIS A 154 -0.06 2.51 -11.18
N ILE A 155 0.31 1.32 -10.68
CA ILE A 155 0.43 1.05 -9.25
C ILE A 155 1.61 1.83 -8.66
N GLY A 156 2.72 1.98 -9.38
CA GLY A 156 3.95 2.62 -8.91
C GLY A 156 3.93 4.15 -8.91
N LEU A 157 3.09 4.78 -9.74
CA LEU A 157 3.01 6.24 -9.89
C LEU A 157 2.78 7.00 -8.57
N PRO A 158 1.83 6.58 -7.70
CA PRO A 158 1.66 7.19 -6.38
C PRO A 158 2.89 7.12 -5.48
N PHE A 159 3.79 6.14 -5.68
CA PHE A 159 4.95 5.90 -4.82
C PHE A 159 6.21 6.62 -5.30
N LEU A 160 6.36 6.83 -6.62
CA LEU A 160 7.58 7.37 -7.20
C LEU A 160 7.79 8.87 -6.95
N SER A 161 6.82 9.57 -6.34
CA SER A 161 6.88 10.94 -5.78
C SER A 161 7.52 12.04 -6.66
N SER A 162 7.84 11.73 -7.92
CA SER A 162 8.61 12.58 -8.82
C SER A 162 7.67 13.21 -9.81
N SER A 163 7.64 14.54 -9.82
CA SER A 163 6.77 15.30 -10.74
C SER A 163 7.08 14.98 -12.20
N ASP A 164 8.31 14.56 -12.50
CA ASP A 164 8.73 14.20 -13.85
C ASP A 164 8.11 12.87 -14.31
N PHE A 165 8.02 11.87 -13.43
CA PHE A 165 7.46 10.56 -13.78
C PHE A 165 5.93 10.62 -13.95
N SER A 166 5.23 11.40 -13.11
CA SER A 166 3.80 11.66 -13.29
C SER A 166 3.53 12.40 -14.61
N LYS A 167 4.28 13.48 -14.88
CA LYS A 167 4.18 14.19 -16.17
C LYS A 167 4.48 13.29 -17.37
N MET A 168 5.41 12.34 -17.22
CA MET A 168 5.69 11.33 -18.24
C MET A 168 4.54 10.32 -18.41
N ALA A 169 3.87 9.91 -17.34
CA ALA A 169 2.68 9.07 -17.47
C ALA A 169 1.51 9.84 -18.11
N ASP A 170 1.32 11.10 -17.73
CA ASP A 170 0.26 11.98 -18.23
C ASP A 170 0.44 12.33 -19.71
N SER A 171 1.69 12.50 -20.16
CA SER A 171 2.03 12.72 -21.57
C SER A 171 2.07 11.44 -22.42
N SER A 172 2.05 10.25 -21.80
CA SER A 172 2.14 8.98 -22.53
C SER A 172 0.77 8.56 -23.07
N PHE A 173 0.58 8.68 -24.38
CA PHE A 173 -0.65 8.23 -25.04
C PHE A 173 -0.94 6.74 -24.77
N VAL A 174 0.08 5.87 -24.86
CA VAL A 174 -0.08 4.42 -24.68
C VAL A 174 -0.51 4.11 -23.25
N TYR A 175 0.08 4.79 -22.27
CA TYR A 175 -0.33 4.66 -20.87
C TYR A 175 -1.74 5.18 -20.65
N GLN A 176 -2.07 6.42 -21.05
CA GLN A 176 -3.39 7.02 -20.85
C GLN A 176 -4.52 6.22 -21.51
N TRP A 177 -4.27 5.73 -22.73
CA TRP A 177 -5.23 4.88 -23.43
C TRP A 177 -5.46 3.57 -22.68
N THR A 178 -4.37 2.89 -22.28
CA THR A 178 -4.44 1.60 -21.57
C THR A 178 -5.05 1.75 -20.19
N ASP A 179 -4.68 2.81 -19.47
CA ASP A 179 -5.18 3.16 -18.16
C ASP A 179 -6.71 3.33 -18.19
N LYS A 180 -7.21 4.13 -19.14
CA LYS A 180 -8.63 4.43 -19.28
C LYS A 180 -9.45 3.26 -19.82
N LYS A 181 -8.92 2.49 -20.78
CA LYS A 181 -9.68 1.48 -21.52
C LYS A 181 -9.53 0.06 -20.98
N VAL A 182 -8.43 -0.25 -20.30
CA VAL A 182 -8.10 -1.60 -19.85
C VAL A 182 -7.95 -1.66 -18.33
N ILE A 183 -7.04 -0.85 -17.76
CA ILE A 183 -6.66 -0.97 -16.34
C ILE A 183 -7.81 -0.53 -15.43
N LYS A 184 -8.33 0.70 -15.56
CA LYS A 184 -9.42 1.20 -14.71
C LYS A 184 -10.69 0.33 -14.76
N PRO A 185 -11.19 -0.09 -15.93
CA PRO A 185 -12.34 -1.01 -16.00
C PRO A 185 -12.05 -2.38 -15.37
N LEU A 186 -10.84 -2.92 -15.55
CA LEU A 186 -10.45 -4.19 -14.94
C LEU A 186 -10.42 -4.09 -13.41
N LEU A 187 -9.87 -3.00 -12.87
CA LEU A 187 -9.83 -2.74 -11.42
C LEU A 187 -11.22 -2.44 -10.83
N ALA A 188 -12.15 -1.91 -11.61
CA ALA A 188 -13.52 -1.66 -11.17
C ALA A 188 -14.44 -2.90 -11.21
N SER A 189 -14.00 -4.00 -11.84
CA SER A 189 -14.79 -5.23 -11.97
C SER A 189 -14.88 -6.04 -10.67
N ASP A 190 -15.93 -6.83 -10.48
CA ASP A 190 -16.13 -7.63 -9.25
C ASP A 190 -15.02 -8.65 -8.97
N TRP A 191 -14.27 -9.04 -10.00
CA TRP A 191 -13.10 -9.91 -9.91
C TRP A 191 -11.93 -9.26 -9.14
N SER A 192 -11.78 -7.92 -9.18
CA SER A 192 -10.69 -7.22 -8.48
C SER A 192 -10.83 -7.31 -6.95
N LYS A 193 -12.05 -7.52 -6.44
CA LYS A 193 -12.33 -7.76 -5.01
C LYS A 193 -11.76 -9.10 -4.52
N GLN A 194 -11.50 -10.04 -5.42
CA GLN A 194 -10.95 -11.37 -5.10
C GLN A 194 -9.43 -11.45 -5.23
N LEU A 195 -8.80 -10.47 -5.90
CA LEU A 195 -7.34 -10.33 -5.93
C LEU A 195 -6.90 -9.31 -4.88
N PRO A 196 -6.38 -9.73 -3.71
CA PRO A 196 -5.94 -8.81 -2.65
C PRO A 196 -4.81 -7.86 -3.08
N VAL A 197 -4.20 -8.09 -4.25
CA VAL A 197 -3.14 -7.26 -4.88
C VAL A 197 -3.70 -6.28 -5.94
N LEU A 198 -5.01 -6.26 -6.26
CA LEU A 198 -5.59 -5.33 -7.25
C LEU A 198 -6.85 -4.58 -6.79
N GLY A 199 -7.25 -4.66 -5.52
CA GLY A 199 -8.45 -4.00 -4.97
C GLY A 199 -8.15 -2.83 -4.01
N GLN A 200 -9.18 -2.21 -3.43
CA GLN A 200 -9.02 -1.17 -2.38
C GLN A 200 -8.20 -1.68 -1.17
N GLN A 201 -8.27 -2.98 -0.88
CA GLN A 201 -7.46 -3.63 0.15
C GLN A 201 -5.96 -3.69 -0.18
N THR A 202 -5.58 -3.57 -1.44
CA THR A 202 -4.18 -3.51 -1.90
C THR A 202 -3.53 -2.21 -1.50
N GLY A 203 -4.25 -1.10 -1.61
CA GLY A 203 -3.82 0.19 -1.07
C GLY A 203 -3.53 0.06 0.42
N ASN A 204 -4.42 -0.58 1.17
CA ASN A 204 -4.27 -0.79 2.62
C ASN A 204 -3.20 -1.83 2.99
N TRP A 205 -3.04 -2.90 2.22
CA TRP A 205 -2.05 -3.95 2.42
C TRP A 205 -0.64 -3.47 2.06
N PHE A 206 -0.48 -2.70 0.97
CA PHE A 206 0.79 -2.03 0.66
C PHE A 206 1.05 -0.86 1.61
N HIS A 207 0.02 -0.15 2.09
CA HIS A 207 0.18 0.83 3.16
C HIS A 207 0.71 0.15 4.44
N GLN A 208 0.10 -0.97 4.86
CA GLN A 208 0.58 -1.78 5.97
C GLN A 208 2.00 -2.32 5.75
N ILE A 209 2.31 -2.90 4.58
CA ILE A 209 3.66 -3.40 4.26
C ILE A 209 4.67 -2.25 4.18
N SER A 210 4.28 -1.07 3.70
CA SER A 210 5.13 0.12 3.66
C SER A 210 5.37 0.69 5.06
N GLN A 211 4.39 0.62 5.96
CA GLN A 211 4.54 0.98 7.37
C GLN A 211 5.39 -0.06 8.12
N GLU A 212 5.23 -1.35 7.84
CA GLU A 212 6.05 -2.45 8.37
C GLU A 212 7.49 -2.34 7.84
N ALA A 213 7.67 -2.07 6.55
CA ALA A 213 8.98 -1.84 5.94
C ALA A 213 9.62 -0.55 6.45
N ALA A 214 8.85 0.51 6.73
CA ALA A 214 9.34 1.70 7.43
C ALA A 214 9.71 1.38 8.88
N LYS A 215 9.02 0.45 9.55
CA LYS A 215 9.33 -0.02 10.91
C LYS A 215 10.66 -0.78 11.00
N TYR A 216 11.11 -1.41 9.91
CA TYR A 216 12.39 -2.15 9.85
C TYR A 216 13.44 -1.54 8.92
N GLY A 217 13.09 -0.49 8.17
CA GLY A 217 13.99 0.22 7.26
C GLY A 217 15.03 1.07 8.00
N PRO A 218 16.07 1.55 7.29
CA PRO A 218 17.07 2.45 7.86
C PRO A 218 16.40 3.62 8.57
N LYS A 219 16.99 4.16 9.64
CA LYS A 219 16.41 5.26 10.45
C LYS A 219 15.89 6.44 9.61
N ASP A 220 16.44 6.64 8.42
CA ASP A 220 16.03 7.66 7.46
C ASP A 220 14.67 7.40 6.78
N SER A 221 14.15 6.17 6.78
CA SER A 221 12.83 5.78 6.24
C SER A 221 11.70 5.79 7.27
N LYS A 222 12.02 5.67 8.57
CA LYS A 222 11.09 5.96 9.69
C LYS A 222 10.71 7.44 9.79
N SER A 223 11.47 8.30 9.10
CA SER A 223 11.34 9.75 9.16
C SER A 223 10.12 10.30 8.41
N PHE A 224 9.48 9.53 7.52
CA PHE A 224 8.36 10.03 6.70
C PHE A 224 7.13 10.45 7.52
N TRP A 225 6.89 9.83 8.68
CA TRP A 225 5.74 10.11 9.55
C TRP A 225 6.10 10.82 10.86
N THR A 226 7.39 10.90 11.19
CA THR A 226 7.91 11.56 12.39
C THR A 226 8.66 12.84 12.05
N TRP A 227 8.15 13.62 11.09
CA TRP A 227 8.64 14.99 10.94
C TRP A 227 8.45 15.70 12.28
N GLN A 228 9.54 16.31 12.78
CA GLN A 228 9.69 16.95 14.08
C GLN A 228 8.58 17.97 14.33
N THR A 229 7.37 17.50 14.67
CA THR A 229 6.27 18.36 15.05
C THR A 229 6.64 18.87 16.42
N ARG A 230 7.20 20.07 16.43
CA ARG A 230 7.68 20.70 17.65
C ARG A 230 6.48 21.22 18.41
N PHE A 231 6.26 20.63 19.57
CA PHE A 231 5.30 21.11 20.57
C PHE A 231 5.87 22.24 21.43
N ASP A 232 7.09 22.70 21.10
CA ASP A 232 7.74 23.81 21.79
C ASP A 232 6.83 25.03 21.79
N SER A 233 6.62 25.58 22.98
CA SER A 233 5.89 26.83 23.16
C SER A 233 6.88 27.97 23.42
N ASN A 234 6.38 29.20 23.35
CA ASN A 234 7.10 30.39 23.79
C ASN A 234 6.14 31.29 24.59
N GLU A 235 6.67 32.35 25.18
CA GLU A 235 5.86 33.20 26.06
C GLU A 235 4.69 33.88 25.33
N GLN A 236 4.82 34.17 24.02
CA GLN A 236 3.73 34.73 23.23
C GLN A 236 2.55 33.75 23.10
N ILE A 237 2.84 32.47 22.82
CA ILE A 237 1.83 31.41 22.76
C ILE A 237 1.20 31.20 24.14
N ASN A 238 2.02 31.13 25.19
CA ASN A 238 1.55 30.93 26.56
C ASN A 238 0.63 32.06 27.03
N ALA A 239 1.04 33.32 26.82
CA ALA A 239 0.25 34.49 27.17
C ALA A 239 -1.07 34.54 26.38
N LYS A 240 -1.02 34.20 25.09
CA LYS A 240 -2.24 34.13 24.26
C LYS A 240 -3.18 33.03 24.73
N ALA A 241 -2.67 31.84 25.07
CA ALA A 241 -3.48 30.75 25.61
C ALA A 241 -4.18 31.16 26.91
N ARG A 242 -3.45 31.74 27.86
CA ARG A 242 -4.02 32.26 29.13
C ARG A 242 -5.09 33.33 28.88
N SER A 243 -4.89 34.21 27.90
CA SER A 243 -5.86 35.23 27.51
C SER A 243 -7.15 34.60 26.95
N ILE A 244 -7.04 33.59 26.08
CA ILE A 244 -8.19 32.92 25.45
C ILE A 244 -9.06 32.22 26.51
N VAL A 245 -8.43 31.55 27.47
CA VAL A 245 -9.15 30.80 28.51
C VAL A 245 -9.54 31.64 29.72
N LYS A 246 -9.32 32.96 29.70
CA LYS A 246 -9.63 33.84 30.83
C LYS A 246 -11.11 33.72 31.23
N GLY A 247 -11.35 33.38 32.49
CA GLY A 247 -12.71 33.18 33.03
C GLY A 247 -13.35 31.82 32.66
N ALA A 248 -12.61 30.89 32.07
CA ALA A 248 -13.07 29.51 31.91
C ALA A 248 -13.16 28.83 33.29
N LYS A 249 -14.25 28.10 33.53
CA LYS A 249 -14.57 27.52 34.85
C LYS A 249 -14.02 26.11 35.06
N ASN A 250 -13.80 25.38 33.97
CA ASN A 250 -13.36 23.98 33.99
C ASN A 250 -12.48 23.67 32.78
N ASP A 251 -11.86 22.49 32.80
CA ASP A 251 -10.96 22.05 31.74
C ASP A 251 -11.65 21.92 30.37
N ARG A 252 -12.92 21.49 30.33
CA ARG A 252 -13.67 21.39 29.06
C ARG A 252 -13.80 22.75 28.40
N GLU A 253 -14.13 23.79 29.18
CA GLU A 253 -14.29 25.14 28.66
C GLU A 253 -12.94 25.72 28.19
N LYS A 254 -11.85 25.46 28.89
CA LYS A 254 -10.49 25.83 28.42
C LYS A 254 -10.19 25.17 27.07
N ALA A 255 -10.37 23.85 26.98
CA ALA A 255 -10.13 23.07 25.77
C ALA A 255 -11.00 23.54 24.60
N TYR A 256 -12.29 23.79 24.84
CA TYR A 256 -13.22 24.26 23.81
C TYR A 256 -12.86 25.66 23.29
N ARG A 257 -12.49 26.60 24.18
CA ARG A 257 -12.09 27.95 23.79
C ARG A 257 -10.81 27.94 22.96
N LEU A 258 -9.82 27.11 23.30
CA LEU A 258 -8.60 26.93 22.51
C LEU A 258 -8.90 26.30 21.15
N TYR A 259 -9.65 25.19 21.12
CA TYR A 259 -10.11 24.54 19.90
C TYR A 259 -10.78 25.53 18.93
N LYS A 260 -11.75 26.30 19.44
CA LYS A 260 -12.50 27.28 18.65
C LYS A 260 -11.60 28.42 18.15
N TRP A 261 -10.69 28.90 19.00
CA TRP A 261 -9.78 29.97 18.61
C TRP A 261 -8.82 29.50 17.52
N ILE A 262 -8.17 28.35 17.68
CA ILE A 262 -7.25 27.81 16.68
C ILE A 262 -7.98 27.57 15.36
N GLY A 263 -9.12 26.87 15.41
CA GLY A 263 -9.95 26.61 14.24
C GLY A 263 -10.40 27.87 13.50
N ALA A 264 -10.63 28.98 14.21
CA ALA A 264 -11.02 30.25 13.59
C ALA A 264 -9.82 31.07 13.07
N ASN A 265 -8.65 30.97 13.70
CA ASN A 265 -7.53 31.89 13.49
C ASN A 265 -6.37 31.30 12.69
N ILE A 266 -6.36 30.00 12.44
CA ILE A 266 -5.38 29.35 11.56
C ILE A 266 -6.06 29.06 10.21
N THR A 267 -5.29 29.23 9.13
CA THR A 267 -5.70 28.91 7.76
C THR A 267 -4.97 27.65 7.32
N TYR A 268 -5.68 26.73 6.66
CA TYR A 268 -5.06 25.53 6.14
C TYR A 268 -4.07 25.88 5.03
N ASP A 269 -2.87 25.30 5.07
CA ASP A 269 -1.82 25.58 4.11
C ASP A 269 -1.80 24.51 3.02
N ASP A 270 -2.63 24.69 1.99
CA ASP A 270 -2.74 23.77 0.86
C ASP A 270 -1.42 23.61 0.10
N ASN A 271 -0.60 24.67 0.04
CA ASN A 271 0.72 24.62 -0.60
C ASN A 271 1.68 23.74 0.20
N LYS A 272 1.65 23.84 1.53
CA LYS A 272 2.43 22.97 2.41
C LYS A 272 1.95 21.52 2.31
N ALA A 273 0.64 21.29 2.28
CA ALA A 273 0.07 19.95 2.08
C ALA A 273 0.49 19.35 0.72
N TYR A 274 0.41 20.13 -0.36
CA TYR A 274 0.86 19.73 -1.69
C TYR A 274 2.36 19.47 -1.77
N ALA A 275 3.18 20.30 -1.11
CA ALA A 275 4.62 20.10 -1.05
C ALA A 275 4.99 18.80 -0.32
N ILE A 276 4.27 18.45 0.76
CA ILE A 276 4.43 17.17 1.46
C ILE A 276 4.03 16.01 0.56
N GLN A 277 2.87 16.10 -0.11
CA GLN A 277 2.40 15.10 -1.06
C GLN A 277 3.38 14.91 -2.22
N SER A 278 4.08 15.97 -2.63
CA SER A 278 5.10 15.97 -3.67
C SER A 278 6.50 15.56 -3.16
N GLY A 279 6.63 15.11 -1.91
CA GLY A 279 7.90 14.68 -1.31
C GLY A 279 8.87 15.81 -0.94
N ASN A 280 8.46 17.08 -1.09
CA ASN A 280 9.27 18.26 -0.78
C ASN A 280 8.99 18.76 0.66
N TYR A 281 9.21 17.90 1.65
CA TYR A 281 8.90 18.19 3.06
C TYR A 281 10.11 18.73 3.86
N ARG A 282 11.35 18.51 3.38
CA ARG A 282 12.59 18.77 4.16
C ARG A 282 12.86 20.25 4.42
N SER A 283 12.42 21.13 3.53
CA SER A 283 12.57 22.58 3.65
C SER A 283 11.40 23.26 4.37
N LEU A 284 10.37 22.49 4.77
CA LEU A 284 9.18 23.03 5.41
C LEU A 284 9.39 23.11 6.93
N THR A 285 8.87 24.16 7.55
CA THR A 285 8.90 24.34 9.01
C THR A 285 7.58 23.89 9.63
N TYR A 286 7.65 23.10 10.72
CA TYR A 286 6.49 22.54 11.42
C TYR A 286 6.45 22.94 12.88
N GLY A 287 5.27 22.86 13.49
CA GLY A 287 5.09 22.96 14.94
C GLY A 287 4.39 24.22 15.42
N ALA A 288 4.26 24.36 16.73
CA ALA A 288 3.40 25.37 17.33
C ALA A 288 3.88 26.82 17.07
N ILE A 289 5.18 27.09 17.20
CA ILE A 289 5.78 28.43 16.99
C ILE A 289 5.56 28.96 15.56
N PRO A 290 6.01 28.27 14.49
CA PRO A 290 5.81 28.77 13.13
C PRO A 290 4.33 28.95 12.82
N THR A 291 3.48 28.00 13.23
CA THR A 291 2.02 28.08 13.01
C THR A 291 1.39 29.27 13.72
N PHE A 292 1.82 29.56 14.95
CA PHE A 292 1.34 30.72 15.68
C PHE A 292 1.76 32.04 15.03
N GLN A 293 2.95 32.10 14.45
CA GLN A 293 3.50 33.29 13.80
C GLN A 293 2.86 33.53 12.42
N THR A 294 2.79 32.50 11.58
CA THR A 294 2.28 32.60 10.20
C THR A 294 0.77 32.54 10.11
N LYS A 295 0.09 32.05 11.16
CA LYS A 295 -1.34 31.70 11.15
C LYS A 295 -1.72 30.69 10.05
N LYS A 296 -0.76 29.88 9.62
CA LYS A 296 -0.93 28.86 8.58
C LYS A 296 -0.30 27.53 8.99
N GLY A 297 -0.93 26.43 8.61
CA GLY A 297 -0.41 25.08 8.86
C GLY A 297 -1.30 23.98 8.31
N ILE A 298 -0.88 22.74 8.49
CA ILE A 298 -1.67 21.53 8.17
C ILE A 298 -2.13 20.83 9.47
N CYS A 299 -2.84 19.71 9.39
CA CYS A 299 -3.40 19.01 10.56
C CYS A 299 -2.40 18.80 11.71
N SER A 300 -1.15 18.41 11.41
CA SER A 300 -0.12 18.26 12.44
C SER A 300 0.25 19.58 13.13
N ASP A 301 0.30 20.69 12.39
CA ASP A 301 0.61 22.02 12.92
C ASP A 301 -0.49 22.59 13.82
N TYR A 302 -1.75 22.38 13.40
CA TYR A 302 -2.93 22.72 14.19
C TYR A 302 -2.90 21.98 15.52
N SER A 303 -2.69 20.67 15.46
CA SER A 303 -2.57 19.83 16.63
C SER A 303 -1.38 20.22 17.51
N ALA A 304 -0.23 20.56 16.92
CA ALA A 304 0.95 20.99 17.66
C ALA A 304 0.69 22.27 18.46
N LEU A 305 0.04 23.25 17.82
CA LEU A 305 -0.33 24.50 18.46
C LEU A 305 -1.34 24.26 19.59
N MET A 306 -2.30 23.36 19.38
CA MET A 306 -3.28 22.98 20.39
C MET A 306 -2.61 22.33 21.60
N VAL A 307 -1.64 21.43 21.40
CA VAL A 307 -0.84 20.85 22.49
C VAL A 307 -0.06 21.93 23.24
N ALA A 308 0.64 22.82 22.53
CA ALA A 308 1.44 23.89 23.15
C ALA A 308 0.58 24.84 23.99
N MET A 309 -0.55 25.31 23.44
CA MET A 309 -1.47 26.19 24.15
C MET A 309 -2.16 25.48 25.32
N GLY A 310 -2.57 24.22 25.15
CA GLY A 310 -3.23 23.44 26.20
C GLY A 310 -2.30 23.20 27.39
N LYS A 311 -1.05 22.80 27.14
CA LYS A 311 -0.03 22.66 28.19
C LYS A 311 0.21 23.97 28.95
N ALA A 312 0.22 25.11 28.26
CA ALA A 312 0.42 26.42 28.87
C ALA A 312 -0.69 26.85 29.85
N VAL A 313 -1.86 26.22 29.78
CA VAL A 313 -3.01 26.47 30.67
C VAL A 313 -3.35 25.27 31.55
N GLY A 314 -2.43 24.30 31.65
CA GLY A 314 -2.53 23.16 32.56
C GLY A 314 -3.41 22.00 32.09
N LEU A 315 -3.80 21.96 30.81
CA LEU A 315 -4.53 20.82 30.25
C LEU A 315 -3.59 19.64 29.99
N GLU A 316 -4.07 18.44 30.31
CA GLU A 316 -3.43 17.20 29.88
C GLU A 316 -3.87 16.88 28.45
N ILE A 317 -2.99 17.18 27.50
CA ILE A 317 -3.29 17.09 26.07
C ILE A 317 -2.14 16.40 25.34
N LYS A 318 -2.50 15.55 24.39
CA LYS A 318 -1.54 14.93 23.46
C LYS A 318 -2.07 15.02 22.04
N GLN A 319 -1.14 14.98 21.09
CA GLN A 319 -1.45 14.69 19.70
C GLN A 319 -1.70 13.19 19.56
N GLU A 320 -2.67 12.84 18.74
CA GLU A 320 -2.94 11.48 18.29
C GLU A 320 -2.88 11.46 16.76
N LEU A 321 -2.35 10.37 16.22
CA LEU A 321 -2.18 10.16 14.78
C LEU A 321 -3.05 8.99 14.34
N GLY A 322 -3.47 9.03 13.08
CA GLY A 322 -4.20 7.93 12.46
C GLY A 322 -4.69 8.33 11.08
N GLU A 323 -5.86 7.83 10.70
CA GLU A 323 -6.46 8.08 9.39
C GLU A 323 -7.79 8.82 9.54
N ALA A 324 -8.03 9.84 8.72
CA ALA A 324 -9.32 10.51 8.64
C ALA A 324 -10.03 10.18 7.33
N VAL A 325 -11.34 9.94 7.41
CA VAL A 325 -12.21 9.58 6.28
C VAL A 325 -13.32 10.62 6.12
N LEU A 326 -13.46 11.14 4.91
CA LEU A 326 -14.49 12.08 4.49
C LEU A 326 -15.77 11.34 4.05
N PRO A 327 -16.94 12.01 4.02
CA PRO A 327 -18.22 11.37 3.69
C PRO A 327 -18.29 10.70 2.31
N ASP A 328 -17.45 11.12 1.36
CA ASP A 328 -17.34 10.53 0.03
C ASP A 328 -16.44 9.28 -0.02
N GLY A 329 -15.94 8.84 1.14
CA GLY A 329 -15.06 7.68 1.28
C GLY A 329 -13.60 7.97 0.94
N SER A 330 -13.26 9.19 0.55
CA SER A 330 -11.86 9.62 0.46
C SER A 330 -11.28 9.83 1.85
N GLY A 331 -9.98 9.59 2.03
CA GLY A 331 -9.37 9.68 3.34
C GLY A 331 -7.86 9.56 3.28
N GLY A 332 -7.20 9.92 4.37
CA GLY A 332 -5.76 9.88 4.44
C GLY A 332 -5.21 10.08 5.85
N PRO A 333 -3.89 10.05 6.00
CA PRO A 333 -3.22 10.30 7.27
C PRO A 333 -3.64 11.64 7.86
N HIS A 334 -3.95 11.63 9.15
CA HIS A 334 -4.44 12.81 9.85
C HIS A 334 -3.92 12.87 11.29
N ALA A 335 -3.94 14.07 11.85
CA ALA A 335 -3.48 14.33 13.20
C ALA A 335 -4.49 15.21 13.93
N TRP A 336 -4.87 14.80 15.14
CA TRP A 336 -5.82 15.50 16.00
C TRP A 336 -5.32 15.48 17.45
N ASN A 337 -6.15 15.95 18.37
CA ASN A 337 -5.82 16.00 19.80
C ASN A 337 -6.77 15.15 20.62
N VAL A 338 -6.25 14.63 21.73
CA VAL A 338 -7.08 14.13 22.82
C VAL A 338 -6.70 14.85 24.10
N VAL A 339 -7.71 15.25 24.86
CA VAL A 339 -7.59 16.03 26.08
C VAL A 339 -8.19 15.25 27.22
N TYR A 340 -7.42 15.02 28.28
CA TYR A 340 -7.92 14.49 29.53
C TYR A 340 -8.46 15.63 30.39
N LEU A 341 -9.76 15.61 30.66
CA LEU A 341 -10.48 16.57 31.48
C LEU A 341 -10.47 16.08 32.92
N LYS A 342 -9.65 16.69 33.78
CA LYS A 342 -9.48 16.25 35.17
C LYS A 342 -10.77 16.37 35.97
N ASP A 343 -11.47 17.48 35.78
CA ASP A 343 -12.74 17.79 36.46
C ASP A 343 -13.85 16.77 36.15
N GLU A 344 -13.70 16.00 35.06
CA GLU A 344 -14.71 15.04 34.58
C GLU A 344 -14.20 13.60 34.54
N ASN A 345 -12.91 13.37 34.84
CA ASN A 345 -12.25 12.08 34.72
C ASN A 345 -12.49 11.41 33.35
N LYS A 346 -12.43 12.20 32.27
CA LYS A 346 -12.76 11.76 30.90
C LYS A 346 -11.76 12.28 29.89
N THR A 347 -11.34 11.42 28.96
CA THR A 347 -10.61 11.83 27.76
C THR A 347 -11.58 12.15 26.64
N ILE A 348 -11.41 13.31 26.00
CA ILE A 348 -12.23 13.76 24.88
C ILE A 348 -11.36 13.98 23.63
N PRO A 349 -11.83 13.62 22.42
CA PRO A 349 -11.16 13.99 21.19
C PRO A 349 -11.51 15.42 20.76
N CYS A 350 -10.57 16.10 20.11
CA CYS A 350 -10.84 17.33 19.39
C CYS A 350 -9.93 17.50 18.17
N ASP A 351 -10.50 17.94 17.05
CA ASP A 351 -9.72 18.27 15.84
C ASP A 351 -9.94 19.74 15.42
N PRO A 352 -9.02 20.65 15.81
CA PRO A 352 -9.12 22.06 15.44
C PRO A 352 -8.98 22.29 13.93
N THR A 353 -8.45 21.35 13.15
CA THR A 353 -8.32 21.45 11.68
C THR A 353 -9.68 21.50 11.01
N TRP A 354 -10.61 20.67 11.45
CA TRP A 354 -11.96 20.57 10.88
C TRP A 354 -13.00 21.44 11.61
N ALA A 355 -12.58 22.31 12.53
CA ALA A 355 -13.48 23.18 13.30
C ALA A 355 -14.32 24.15 12.44
N LYS A 356 -13.87 24.49 11.23
CA LYS A 356 -14.66 25.27 10.26
C LYS A 356 -15.70 24.43 9.50
N SER A 357 -15.48 23.13 9.42
CA SER A 357 -16.30 22.18 8.65
C SER A 357 -17.42 21.56 9.47
N GLY A 358 -17.38 21.65 10.80
CA GLY A 358 -18.41 21.09 11.67
C GLY A 358 -17.98 21.06 13.14
N ASN A 359 -18.76 20.34 13.96
CA ASN A 359 -18.42 20.12 15.35
C ASN A 359 -17.54 18.87 15.52
N TYR A 360 -16.24 19.10 15.68
CA TYR A 360 -15.23 18.07 15.95
C TYR A 360 -14.60 18.24 17.33
N PHE A 361 -15.42 18.57 18.33
CA PHE A 361 -15.02 18.66 19.74
C PHE A 361 -15.95 17.78 20.60
N ASP A 362 -15.40 16.71 21.19
CA ASP A 362 -16.14 15.71 22.00
C ASP A 362 -17.45 15.26 21.34
N ASN A 363 -17.46 15.09 20.01
CA ASN A 363 -18.63 14.61 19.30
C ASN A 363 -18.75 13.08 19.45
N ARG A 364 -19.98 12.55 19.49
CA ARG A 364 -20.23 11.12 19.74
C ARG A 364 -19.66 10.22 18.64
N ASN A 365 -19.62 10.74 17.41
CA ASN A 365 -19.24 10.02 16.21
C ASN A 365 -17.82 10.37 15.74
N PHE A 366 -16.97 10.90 16.63
CA PHE A 366 -15.63 11.37 16.27
C PHE A 366 -14.85 10.29 15.52
N TYR A 367 -14.86 9.11 16.10
CA TYR A 367 -14.08 7.97 15.65
C TYR A 367 -14.72 7.19 14.49
N GLU A 368 -15.89 7.60 13.98
CA GLU A 368 -16.41 7.11 12.69
C GLU A 368 -15.66 7.72 11.50
N THR A 369 -15.08 8.91 11.71
CA THR A 369 -14.30 9.63 10.70
C THR A 369 -12.82 9.71 11.03
N HIS A 370 -12.43 9.48 12.30
CA HIS A 370 -11.04 9.54 12.76
C HIS A 370 -10.64 8.19 13.35
N HIS A 371 -9.83 7.42 12.65
CA HIS A 371 -9.40 6.10 13.09
C HIS A 371 -7.98 6.20 13.67
N PRO A 372 -7.80 6.12 15.01
CA PRO A 372 -6.49 6.19 15.63
C PRO A 372 -5.60 5.03 15.18
N GLU A 373 -4.32 5.30 15.00
CA GLU A 373 -3.33 4.27 14.72
C GLU A 373 -3.25 3.32 15.94
N LYS A 374 -3.49 2.02 15.71
CA LYS A 374 -3.38 1.01 16.78
C LYS A 374 -1.92 0.96 17.24
N GLN A 375 -1.64 1.45 18.43
CA GLN A 375 -0.34 1.22 19.07
C GLN A 375 -0.18 -0.30 19.26
N ALA A 376 0.78 -0.88 18.54
CA ALA A 376 1.20 -2.26 18.78
C ALA A 376 1.72 -2.34 20.21
N ILE A 377 1.00 -3.07 21.06
CA ILE A 377 1.44 -3.45 22.42
C ILE A 377 2.58 -4.45 22.31
#